data_AF-A0A6C0CSY2-F1
#
_entry.id   AF-A0A6C0CSY2-F1
#
_cell.length_a   1.000
_cell.length_b   1.000
_cell.length_c   1.000
_cell.angle_alpha   90.00
_cell.angle_beta   90.00
_cell.angle_gamma   90.00
#
_symmetry.space_group_name_H-M   'P 1'
#
loop_
_entity.id
_entity.type
_entity.pdbx_description
1 polymer ?
#
loop_
_entity_poly.entity_id
_entity_poly.type
_entity_poly.pdbx_seq_one_letter_code
_entity_poly.pdbx_strand_id
1 'polypeptide(L)'
;MNDLFGIRQLYPSTSNVTFQHDWYSQWHVGETRTKTFGPAGTLDPDLIFRGSGLYVINGSSTDPLNRGTLCVSGACPRIYVRNSNLNNSFVSPNTTKSWKNTETTVYVNTINPGLRPVYYAGVQISQRTDHFPDTDLCCTRGIGSKWNFDGRCMCEKETVHLNDGSGNKQSDTVFPFLNQGPMPLNTWIGYKSVCRSCENDTKCRVDMYLDTTNGMNGGRWILCHSFTDYDDWSSDYPTCCEAHRGNVLGRNYTTYLRTDGILDQRYKWFSVREIDPLP
;
A
#
# COMPACT_ATOMS: atom_id res chain seq x y z
N MET A 1 -22.11 1.51 1.18
CA MET A 1 -21.61 2.24 2.35
C MET A 1 -20.40 3.04 1.93
N ASN A 2 -20.22 4.23 2.50
CA ASN A 2 -19.04 5.08 2.24
C ASN A 2 -18.22 5.16 3.53
N ASP A 3 -16.91 5.35 3.38
CA ASP A 3 -15.98 5.54 4.48
C ASP A 3 -15.98 6.98 5.02
N LEU A 4 -15.09 7.27 5.98
CA LEU A 4 -14.97 8.60 6.60
C LEU A 4 -14.61 9.73 5.62
N PHE A 5 -14.06 9.40 4.45
CA PHE A 5 -13.76 10.36 3.39
C PHE A 5 -14.89 10.49 2.36
N GLY A 6 -16.00 9.76 2.56
CA GLY A 6 -17.09 9.68 1.60
C GLY A 6 -16.82 8.72 0.44
N ILE A 7 -15.74 7.92 0.50
CA ILE A 7 -15.34 7.00 -0.56
C ILE A 7 -16.06 5.65 -0.40
N ARG A 8 -16.56 5.09 -1.50
CA ARG A 8 -17.28 3.82 -1.50
C ARG A 8 -16.39 2.70 -0.98
N GLN A 9 -16.91 1.96 -0.02
CA GLN A 9 -16.37 0.70 0.46
C GLN A 9 -16.79 -0.41 -0.51
N LEU A 10 -15.83 -1.21 -1.02
CA LEU A 10 -16.15 -2.31 -1.94
C LEU A 10 -16.64 -3.52 -1.17
N TYR A 11 -16.06 -3.75 0.00
CA TYR A 11 -16.41 -4.82 0.91
C TYR A 11 -16.75 -4.29 2.31
N PRO A 12 -17.66 -4.96 3.03
CA PRO A 12 -17.94 -4.63 4.42
C PRO A 12 -16.70 -4.87 5.28
N SER A 13 -16.58 -4.11 6.36
CA SER A 13 -15.56 -4.39 7.38
C SER A 13 -15.78 -5.79 7.97
N THR A 14 -14.72 -6.40 8.48
CA THR A 14 -14.79 -7.79 8.95
C THR A 14 -15.83 -7.97 10.05
N SER A 15 -16.53 -9.10 9.99
CA SER A 15 -17.42 -9.60 11.04
C SER A 15 -16.65 -10.10 12.28
N ASN A 16 -15.34 -10.36 12.16
CA ASN A 16 -14.52 -10.81 13.28
C ASN A 16 -14.15 -9.63 14.20
N VAL A 17 -14.92 -9.46 15.28
CA VAL A 17 -14.76 -8.35 16.25
C VAL A 17 -13.41 -8.31 16.94
N THR A 18 -12.71 -9.45 17.11
CA THR A 18 -11.38 -9.49 17.72
C THR A 18 -10.35 -8.73 16.89
N PHE A 19 -10.56 -8.70 15.58
CA PHE A 19 -9.62 -8.17 14.62
C PHE A 19 -10.18 -7.02 13.80
N GLN A 20 -11.40 -6.57 14.11
CA GLN A 20 -12.01 -5.43 13.48
C GLN A 20 -11.25 -4.16 13.87
N HIS A 21 -10.44 -3.65 12.96
CA HIS A 21 -9.80 -2.36 13.09
C HIS A 21 -9.64 -1.72 11.71
N ASP A 22 -9.88 -0.42 11.69
CA ASP A 22 -9.68 0.43 10.53
C ASP A 22 -8.70 1.53 10.89
N TRP A 23 -7.98 2.02 9.88
CA TRP A 23 -7.12 3.19 9.98
C TRP A 23 -7.47 4.17 8.86
N TYR A 24 -7.53 5.45 9.22
CA TYR A 24 -7.83 6.55 8.31
C TYR A 24 -6.86 7.70 8.57
N SER A 25 -6.22 8.20 7.52
CA SER A 25 -5.28 9.32 7.62
C SER A 25 -5.94 10.60 8.19
N GLN A 26 -5.28 11.25 9.13
CA GLN A 26 -5.63 12.56 9.71
C GLN A 26 -4.86 13.70 9.03
N TRP A 27 -4.51 13.54 7.75
CA TRP A 27 -3.71 14.52 7.01
C TRP A 27 -4.40 15.87 6.83
N HIS A 28 -5.73 15.91 6.93
CA HIS A 28 -6.56 17.12 6.85
C HIS A 28 -6.64 17.91 8.16
N VAL A 29 -6.00 17.43 9.23
CA VAL A 29 -6.04 18.03 10.56
C VAL A 29 -4.70 18.67 10.91
N GLY A 30 -4.78 19.80 11.62
CA GLY A 30 -3.63 20.48 12.23
C GLY A 30 -2.81 21.32 11.26
N GLU A 31 -1.63 21.73 11.68
CA GLU A 31 -0.70 22.50 10.85
C GLU A 31 0.06 21.61 9.86
N THR A 32 0.78 22.25 8.93
CA THR A 32 1.70 21.55 8.04
C THR A 32 2.81 20.87 8.84
N ARG A 33 3.08 19.60 8.54
CA ARG A 33 4.09 18.77 9.22
C ARG A 33 5.07 18.21 8.20
N THR A 34 6.36 18.39 8.43
CA THR A 34 7.42 17.84 7.59
C THR A 34 8.15 16.71 8.32
N LYS A 35 8.38 15.60 7.61
CA LYS A 35 9.12 14.43 8.10
C LYS A 35 10.08 13.95 7.03
N THR A 36 11.18 13.35 7.46
CA THR A 36 12.09 12.58 6.61
C THR A 36 12.12 11.10 7.01
N PHE A 37 11.81 10.81 8.28
CA PHE A 37 11.82 9.46 8.84
C PHE A 37 11.06 9.40 10.18
N GLY A 38 10.61 8.21 10.56
CA GLY A 38 10.03 7.90 11.87
C GLY A 38 8.52 8.14 11.97
N PRO A 39 7.96 8.07 13.19
CA PRO A 39 6.53 8.25 13.42
C PRO A 39 6.02 9.63 12.97
N ALA A 40 4.80 9.65 12.42
CA ALA A 40 4.16 10.88 11.94
C ALA A 40 3.77 11.83 13.07
N GLY A 41 3.47 11.30 14.26
CA GLY A 41 3.09 12.06 15.46
C GLY A 41 1.76 11.59 16.05
N THR A 42 1.18 12.39 16.95
CA THR A 42 -0.01 12.01 17.73
C THR A 42 -1.32 11.99 16.94
N LEU A 43 -1.40 12.73 15.82
CA LEU A 43 -2.59 12.73 14.94
C LEU A 43 -2.70 11.43 14.14
N ASP A 44 -1.57 10.81 13.81
CA ASP A 44 -1.49 9.59 13.03
C ASP A 44 -0.52 8.60 13.72
N PRO A 45 -0.87 8.07 14.91
CA PRO A 45 0.07 7.33 15.75
C PRO A 45 0.54 6.03 15.10
N ASP A 46 -0.24 5.44 14.18
CA ASP A 46 0.12 4.22 13.45
C ASP A 46 0.85 4.50 12.12
N LEU A 47 1.11 5.76 11.79
CA LEU A 47 1.77 6.15 10.54
C LEU A 47 3.28 6.32 10.78
N ILE A 48 4.09 5.61 10.01
CA ILE A 48 5.55 5.66 10.10
C ILE A 48 6.15 5.91 8.71
N PHE A 49 7.06 6.87 8.64
CA PHE A 49 7.83 7.17 7.44
C PHE A 49 9.17 6.46 7.48
N ARG A 50 9.55 5.81 6.37
CA ARG A 50 10.84 5.11 6.23
C ARG A 50 11.45 5.38 4.86
N GLY A 51 12.56 4.71 4.57
CA GLY A 51 13.29 4.86 3.31
C GLY A 51 13.91 6.25 3.18
N SER A 52 14.06 6.70 1.94
CA SER A 52 14.75 7.96 1.62
C SER A 52 13.78 8.93 0.96
N GLY A 53 12.93 9.55 1.79
CA GLY A 53 11.88 10.46 1.36
C GLY A 53 11.80 11.76 2.15
N LEU A 54 11.21 12.78 1.54
CA LEU A 54 10.66 13.96 2.20
C LEU A 54 9.14 13.86 2.17
N TYR A 55 8.51 14.04 3.33
CA TYR A 55 7.08 13.88 3.54
C TYR A 55 6.53 15.18 4.11
N VAL A 56 5.59 15.81 3.40
CA VAL A 56 4.94 17.05 3.85
C VAL A 56 3.44 16.81 3.95
N ILE A 57 2.92 16.70 5.17
CA ILE A 57 1.49 16.61 5.44
C ILE A 57 0.96 18.04 5.54
N ASN A 58 0.09 18.44 4.63
CA ASN A 58 -0.38 19.82 4.48
C ASN A 58 -1.59 20.20 5.34
N GLY A 59 -1.97 19.38 6.34
CA GLY A 59 -2.92 19.73 7.40
C GLY A 59 -4.17 20.47 6.92
N SER A 60 -4.56 21.48 7.71
CA SER A 60 -5.62 22.45 7.45
C SER A 60 -5.16 23.62 6.55
N SER A 61 -4.19 23.42 5.66
CA SER A 61 -3.66 24.47 4.77
C SER A 61 -4.77 25.25 4.06
N THR A 62 -4.59 26.57 3.92
CA THR A 62 -5.54 27.41 3.20
C THR A 62 -5.52 27.17 1.68
N ASP A 63 -4.41 26.65 1.14
CA ASP A 63 -4.29 26.27 -0.26
C ASP A 63 -5.17 25.05 -0.58
N PRO A 64 -6.24 25.20 -1.37
CA PRO A 64 -7.17 24.11 -1.67
C PRO A 64 -6.53 22.97 -2.47
N LEU A 65 -5.42 23.21 -3.17
CA LEU A 65 -4.71 22.16 -3.92
C LEU A 65 -3.86 21.26 -3.02
N ASN A 66 -3.49 21.75 -1.84
CA ASN A 66 -2.60 21.07 -0.91
C ASN A 66 -3.32 20.64 0.39
N ARG A 67 -4.44 21.24 0.76
CA ARG A 67 -5.18 20.92 1.99
C ARG A 67 -5.45 19.42 2.13
N GLY A 68 -5.08 18.86 3.28
CA GLY A 68 -5.31 17.45 3.59
C GLY A 68 -4.55 16.45 2.74
N THR A 69 -3.50 16.88 2.05
CA THR A 69 -2.65 16.01 1.25
C THR A 69 -1.34 15.67 1.98
N LEU A 70 -0.78 14.52 1.65
CA LEU A 70 0.61 14.19 1.89
C LEU A 70 1.38 14.37 0.57
N CYS A 71 2.31 15.31 0.52
CA CYS A 71 3.27 15.48 -0.57
C CYS A 71 4.53 14.67 -0.29
N VAL A 72 5.05 13.98 -1.30
CA VAL A 72 6.16 13.05 -1.20
C VAL A 72 7.15 13.25 -2.32
N SER A 73 8.43 13.34 -1.96
CA SER A 73 9.57 13.32 -2.88
C SER A 73 10.69 12.43 -2.34
N GLY A 74 11.60 11.95 -3.20
CA GLY A 74 12.80 11.23 -2.78
C GLY A 74 13.08 9.94 -3.55
N ALA A 75 14.17 9.28 -3.15
CA ALA A 75 14.70 8.12 -3.86
C ALA A 75 13.87 6.85 -3.62
N CYS A 76 13.51 6.55 -2.37
CA CYS A 76 12.75 5.35 -2.01
C CYS A 76 11.77 5.63 -0.85
N PRO A 77 10.85 6.60 -0.96
CA PRO A 77 9.89 6.88 0.10
C PRO A 77 8.92 5.74 0.37
N ARG A 78 8.62 5.50 1.63
CA ARG A 78 7.74 4.44 2.12
C ARG A 78 6.90 4.94 3.31
N ILE A 79 5.60 4.67 3.25
CA ILE A 79 4.58 5.20 4.18
C ILE A 79 3.84 4.01 4.80
N TYR A 80 4.18 3.67 6.05
CA TYR A 80 3.71 2.47 6.74
C TYR A 80 2.50 2.78 7.60
N VAL A 81 1.50 1.91 7.56
CA VAL A 81 0.42 1.83 8.55
C VAL A 81 0.65 0.57 9.38
N ARG A 82 1.16 0.76 10.59
CA ARG A 82 1.46 -0.32 11.54
C ARG A 82 1.38 0.20 12.98
N ASN A 83 1.24 -0.69 13.94
CA ASN A 83 1.37 -0.30 15.35
C ASN A 83 2.79 0.24 15.61
N SER A 84 2.89 1.53 15.94
CA SER A 84 4.17 2.22 16.14
C SER A 84 4.88 1.85 17.44
N ASN A 85 4.20 1.18 18.36
CA ASN A 85 4.82 0.66 19.57
C ASN A 85 5.57 -0.66 19.33
N LEU A 86 5.42 -1.28 18.16
CA LEU A 86 6.15 -2.48 17.77
C LEU A 86 7.56 -2.12 17.25
N ASN A 87 8.44 -1.75 18.19
CA ASN A 87 9.87 -1.56 17.93
C ASN A 87 10.57 -2.94 17.93
N ASN A 88 10.76 -3.55 16.75
CA ASN A 88 11.51 -4.82 16.52
C ASN A 88 11.13 -6.01 17.42
N SER A 89 9.98 -5.97 18.10
CA SER A 89 9.63 -6.98 19.09
C SER A 89 8.93 -8.15 18.40
N PHE A 90 9.41 -9.38 18.67
CA PHE A 90 8.88 -10.68 18.19
C PHE A 90 7.48 -11.00 18.77
N VAL A 91 6.57 -10.04 18.81
CA VAL A 91 5.23 -10.22 19.34
C VAL A 91 4.33 -10.73 18.23
N SER A 92 3.80 -11.94 18.36
CA SER A 92 2.94 -12.57 17.35
C SER A 92 1.93 -11.60 16.72
N PRO A 93 1.79 -11.60 15.37
CA PRO A 93 0.81 -10.77 14.69
C PRO A 93 -0.63 -11.20 15.05
N ASN A 94 -0.82 -12.42 15.57
CA ASN A 94 -2.13 -12.90 16.00
C ASN A 94 -2.60 -12.32 17.35
N THR A 95 -1.71 -11.65 18.09
CA THR A 95 -2.03 -11.07 19.41
C THR A 95 -1.79 -9.57 19.47
N THR A 96 -1.51 -8.93 18.33
CA THR A 96 -1.26 -7.49 18.21
C THR A 96 -2.03 -6.90 17.03
N LYS A 97 -2.16 -5.57 17.01
CA LYS A 97 -2.76 -4.85 15.87
C LYS A 97 -1.92 -5.11 14.62
N SER A 98 -2.48 -5.90 13.70
CA SER A 98 -1.86 -6.43 12.49
C SER A 98 -2.94 -6.66 11.43
N TRP A 99 -2.55 -6.81 10.17
CA TRP A 99 -3.43 -6.86 9.01
C TRP A 99 -3.45 -8.25 8.36
N LYS A 100 -4.62 -8.74 7.98
CA LYS A 100 -4.78 -9.97 7.17
C LYS A 100 -5.57 -9.72 5.89
N ASN A 101 -6.83 -9.35 5.99
CA ASN A 101 -7.71 -9.20 4.85
C ASN A 101 -8.01 -7.71 4.71
N THR A 102 -7.33 -7.01 3.82
CA THR A 102 -7.44 -5.54 3.79
C THR A 102 -8.02 -5.01 2.50
N GLU A 103 -8.92 -4.05 2.65
CA GLU A 103 -9.19 -3.05 1.61
C GLU A 103 -8.35 -1.80 1.94
N THR A 104 -7.32 -1.58 1.14
CA THR A 104 -6.48 -0.37 1.22
C THR A 104 -6.90 0.60 0.14
N THR A 105 -7.19 1.84 0.52
CA THR A 105 -7.67 2.90 -0.39
C THR A 105 -6.74 4.09 -0.32
N VAL A 106 -6.34 4.63 -1.47
CA VAL A 106 -5.63 5.91 -1.53
C VAL A 106 -5.98 6.63 -2.84
N TYR A 107 -6.04 7.95 -2.81
CA TYR A 107 -6.04 8.76 -4.02
C TYR A 107 -4.66 9.31 -4.25
N VAL A 108 -4.17 9.18 -5.48
CA VAL A 108 -2.83 9.58 -5.88
C VAL A 108 -2.92 10.62 -6.98
N ASN A 109 -2.06 11.62 -6.90
CA ASN A 109 -1.80 12.56 -7.98
C ASN A 109 -0.29 12.66 -8.20
N THR A 110 0.16 12.17 -9.34
CA THR A 110 1.56 12.25 -9.75
C THR A 110 1.77 13.57 -10.49
N ILE A 111 2.48 14.49 -9.87
CA ILE A 111 2.78 15.80 -10.46
C ILE A 111 4.04 15.71 -11.31
N ASN A 112 5.08 15.09 -10.74
CA ASN A 112 6.38 14.96 -11.40
C ASN A 112 7.04 13.61 -11.04
N PRO A 113 7.01 12.62 -11.96
CA PRO A 113 7.66 11.33 -11.76
C PRO A 113 9.18 11.36 -11.93
N GLY A 114 9.77 12.54 -12.20
CA GLY A 114 11.19 12.69 -12.55
C GLY A 114 11.47 12.54 -14.04
N LEU A 115 12.67 12.93 -14.47
CA LEU A 115 13.13 12.85 -15.87
C LEU A 115 13.62 11.45 -16.27
N ARG A 116 13.86 10.59 -15.29
CA ARG A 116 14.20 9.17 -15.46
C ARG A 116 13.44 8.37 -14.41
N PRO A 117 12.09 8.30 -14.49
CA PRO A 117 11.38 7.39 -13.62
C PRO A 117 11.99 6.02 -13.86
N VAL A 118 12.49 5.39 -12.80
CA VAL A 118 13.08 4.07 -12.95
C VAL A 118 12.00 3.18 -13.52
N TYR A 119 12.31 2.30 -14.48
CA TYR A 119 11.26 1.61 -15.24
C TYR A 119 10.29 0.81 -14.34
N TYR A 120 10.73 0.45 -13.13
CA TYR A 120 9.96 -0.25 -12.11
C TYR A 120 9.23 0.68 -11.12
N ALA A 121 9.37 2.00 -11.25
CA ALA A 121 8.83 2.99 -10.34
C ALA A 121 7.34 3.27 -10.63
N GLY A 122 6.61 3.59 -9.57
CA GLY A 122 5.18 3.74 -9.60
C GLY A 122 4.60 3.88 -8.21
N VAL A 123 3.32 3.61 -8.07
CA VAL A 123 2.65 3.50 -6.77
C VAL A 123 2.47 2.02 -6.45
N GLN A 124 2.99 1.61 -5.30
CA GLN A 124 2.81 0.27 -4.76
C GLN A 124 2.05 0.33 -3.45
N ILE A 125 1.06 -0.54 -3.28
CA ILE A 125 0.45 -0.85 -1.99
C ILE A 125 0.91 -2.26 -1.62
N SER A 126 1.71 -2.37 -0.57
CA SER A 126 2.15 -3.66 -0.03
C SER A 126 1.34 -4.03 1.20
N GLN A 127 0.88 -5.28 1.26
CA GLN A 127 -0.01 -5.82 2.28
C GLN A 127 0.59 -7.11 2.86
N ARG A 128 0.15 -7.49 4.06
CA ARG A 128 0.60 -8.69 4.78
C ARG A 128 2.12 -8.79 4.93
N THR A 129 2.76 -7.67 5.25
CA THR A 129 4.22 -7.60 5.36
C THR A 129 4.76 -7.15 6.70
N ASP A 130 5.94 -7.66 7.07
CA ASP A 130 6.81 -7.08 8.10
C ASP A 130 8.08 -6.57 7.45
N HIS A 131 7.95 -5.54 6.63
CA HIS A 131 9.07 -4.81 6.04
C HIS A 131 9.77 -3.94 7.09
N PHE A 132 10.15 -4.54 8.23
CA PHE A 132 10.80 -3.87 9.34
C PHE A 132 11.50 -4.86 10.31
N PRO A 133 12.82 -4.75 10.54
CA PRO A 133 13.77 -3.87 9.84
C PRO A 133 14.12 -4.42 8.45
N ASP A 134 14.49 -3.54 7.50
CA ASP A 134 14.97 -3.93 6.15
C ASP A 134 16.17 -4.91 6.19
N THR A 135 16.86 -5.06 7.33
CA THR A 135 17.95 -6.02 7.51
C THR A 135 17.48 -7.45 7.74
N ASP A 136 16.21 -7.68 8.08
CA ASP A 136 15.65 -9.01 8.21
C ASP A 136 15.13 -9.50 6.87
N LEU A 137 16.04 -10.08 6.09
CA LEU A 137 15.78 -10.54 4.73
C LEU A 137 14.62 -11.53 4.65
N CYS A 138 14.35 -12.28 5.73
CA CYS A 138 13.34 -13.32 5.77
C CYS A 138 11.98 -12.82 6.30
N CYS A 139 11.89 -11.71 7.02
CA CYS A 139 10.63 -11.23 7.62
C CYS A 139 9.85 -10.22 6.76
N THR A 140 10.51 -9.62 5.76
CA THR A 140 9.94 -8.60 4.86
C THR A 140 8.89 -9.10 3.86
N ARG A 141 8.53 -10.38 3.93
CA ARG A 141 7.59 -11.03 3.01
C ARG A 141 6.29 -10.24 2.88
N GLY A 142 5.80 -10.10 1.67
CA GLY A 142 4.58 -9.33 1.42
C GLY A 142 4.05 -9.53 0.03
N ILE A 143 2.76 -9.29 -0.13
CA ILE A 143 2.12 -9.22 -1.43
C ILE A 143 1.68 -7.79 -1.68
N GLY A 144 2.01 -7.28 -2.85
CA GLY A 144 1.77 -5.91 -3.24
C GLY A 144 1.07 -5.82 -4.57
N SER A 145 0.31 -4.76 -4.72
CA SER A 145 -0.28 -4.34 -5.97
C SER A 145 0.48 -3.10 -6.45
N LYS A 146 0.83 -3.06 -7.73
CA LYS A 146 1.77 -2.08 -8.26
C LYS A 146 1.28 -1.49 -9.57
N TRP A 147 1.24 -0.16 -9.63
CA TRP A 147 0.99 0.62 -10.84
C TRP A 147 2.22 1.45 -11.18
N ASN A 148 2.93 1.06 -12.24
CA ASN A 148 4.09 1.77 -12.71
C ASN A 148 3.69 3.06 -13.44
N PHE A 149 4.59 4.05 -13.46
CA PHE A 149 4.34 5.31 -14.16
C PHE A 149 4.17 5.12 -15.68
N ASP A 150 4.75 4.07 -16.25
CA ASP A 150 4.58 3.68 -17.66
C ASP A 150 3.21 3.05 -17.98
N GLY A 151 2.35 2.89 -16.97
CA GLY A 151 0.98 2.40 -17.12
C GLY A 151 0.81 0.91 -16.84
N ARG A 152 1.89 0.17 -16.59
CA ARG A 152 1.80 -1.23 -16.22
C ARG A 152 1.18 -1.41 -14.84
N CYS A 153 0.31 -2.39 -14.71
CA CYS A 153 -0.34 -2.80 -13.48
C CYS A 153 -0.10 -4.31 -13.28
N MET A 154 0.41 -4.68 -12.10
CA MET A 154 0.75 -6.07 -11.77
C MET A 154 0.70 -6.30 -10.27
N CYS A 155 0.57 -7.56 -9.87
CA CYS A 155 0.89 -8.00 -8.52
C CYS A 155 2.40 -8.21 -8.41
N GLU A 156 3.00 -7.83 -7.29
CA GLU A 156 4.40 -8.07 -6.96
C GLU A 156 4.47 -8.69 -5.57
N LYS A 157 5.26 -9.74 -5.41
CA LYS A 157 5.48 -10.40 -4.13
C LYS A 157 6.94 -10.33 -3.77
N GLU A 158 7.23 -9.74 -2.62
CA GLU A 158 8.56 -9.76 -2.03
C GLU A 158 8.70 -11.04 -1.22
N THR A 159 9.56 -11.94 -1.67
CA THR A 159 9.81 -13.24 -1.00
C THR A 159 11.03 -13.22 -0.10
N VAL A 160 11.97 -12.33 -0.39
CA VAL A 160 13.18 -12.04 0.40
C VAL A 160 13.59 -10.60 0.11
N HIS A 161 13.96 -9.82 1.12
CA HIS A 161 14.45 -8.47 0.88
C HIS A 161 15.87 -8.50 0.32
N LEU A 162 16.04 -8.17 -0.95
CA LEU A 162 17.34 -8.06 -1.59
C LEU A 162 17.47 -6.68 -2.25
N ASN A 163 18.66 -6.09 -2.12
CA ASN A 163 18.93 -4.74 -2.63
C ASN A 163 18.81 -4.63 -4.16
N ASP A 164 18.96 -5.73 -4.88
CA ASP A 164 18.86 -5.80 -6.34
C ASP A 164 17.44 -6.14 -6.84
N GLY A 165 16.49 -6.38 -5.92
CA GLY A 165 15.12 -6.73 -6.25
C GLY A 165 14.91 -8.17 -6.74
N SER A 166 15.96 -9.01 -6.82
CA SER A 166 15.87 -10.40 -7.28
C SER A 166 14.99 -11.29 -6.40
N GLY A 167 14.71 -10.85 -5.17
CA GLY A 167 13.78 -11.49 -4.24
C GLY A 167 12.29 -11.22 -4.53
N ASN A 168 11.97 -10.48 -5.58
CA ASN A 168 10.60 -10.19 -5.98
C ASN A 168 10.12 -11.09 -7.12
N LYS A 169 8.84 -11.43 -7.12
CA LYS A 169 8.14 -12.07 -8.25
C LYS A 169 6.97 -11.22 -8.69
N GLN A 170 6.79 -11.05 -9.99
CA GLN A 170 5.72 -10.24 -10.58
C GLN A 170 4.76 -11.11 -11.37
N SER A 171 3.48 -10.77 -11.32
CA SER A 171 2.44 -11.45 -12.09
C SER A 171 2.46 -10.98 -13.54
N ASP A 172 1.56 -11.52 -14.34
CA ASP A 172 1.24 -10.93 -15.63
C ASP A 172 0.85 -9.46 -15.48
N THR A 173 1.15 -8.69 -16.52
CA THR A 173 0.95 -7.25 -16.57
C THR A 173 -0.32 -6.91 -17.35
N VAL A 174 -1.09 -5.95 -16.85
CA VAL A 174 -2.18 -5.29 -17.59
C VAL A 174 -1.96 -3.77 -17.66
N PHE A 175 -2.70 -3.09 -18.54
CA PHE A 175 -2.60 -1.65 -18.74
C PHE A 175 -3.97 -0.99 -18.56
N PRO A 176 -4.32 -0.52 -17.35
CA PRO A 176 -5.68 -0.10 -17.01
C PRO A 176 -6.03 1.32 -17.46
N PHE A 177 -5.05 2.11 -17.88
CA PHE A 177 -5.26 3.49 -18.29
C PHE A 177 -5.69 3.60 -19.75
N LEU A 178 -6.24 4.76 -20.11
CA LEU A 178 -6.75 5.04 -21.46
C LEU A 178 -5.68 4.73 -22.52
N ASN A 179 -6.08 4.05 -23.59
CA ASN A 179 -5.21 3.63 -24.70
C ASN A 179 -3.99 2.79 -24.26
N GLN A 180 -4.08 2.10 -23.11
CA GLN A 180 -2.95 1.35 -22.54
C GLN A 180 -1.71 2.24 -22.30
N GLY A 181 -1.95 3.54 -22.08
CA GLY A 181 -0.92 4.56 -21.91
C GLY A 181 -0.36 4.66 -20.48
N PRO A 182 0.53 5.64 -20.25
CA PRO A 182 1.12 5.88 -18.94
C PRO A 182 0.09 6.30 -17.89
N MET A 183 0.49 6.21 -16.62
CA MET A 183 -0.30 6.76 -15.51
C MET A 183 -0.57 8.25 -15.76
N PRO A 184 -1.82 8.73 -15.66
CA PRO A 184 -2.14 10.13 -15.85
C PRO A 184 -1.39 11.05 -14.86
N LEU A 185 -0.78 12.11 -15.38
CA LEU A 185 -0.15 13.15 -14.57
C LEU A 185 -1.15 14.25 -14.21
N ASN A 186 -0.89 14.97 -13.11
CA ASN A 186 -1.69 16.11 -12.64
C ASN A 186 -3.19 15.80 -12.49
N THR A 187 -3.51 14.54 -12.23
CA THR A 187 -4.88 14.03 -12.14
C THR A 187 -4.98 13.15 -10.91
N TRP A 188 -6.01 13.35 -10.10
CA TRP A 188 -6.32 12.46 -8.99
C TRP A 188 -6.94 11.17 -9.53
N ILE A 189 -6.26 10.05 -9.26
CA ILE A 189 -6.79 8.70 -9.49
C ILE A 189 -6.97 8.01 -8.15
N GLY A 190 -8.09 7.32 -7.97
CA GLY A 190 -8.33 6.44 -6.84
C GLY A 190 -7.72 5.08 -7.11
N TYR A 191 -7.01 4.56 -6.11
CA TYR A 191 -6.39 3.25 -6.14
C TYR A 191 -6.85 2.45 -4.92
N LYS A 192 -7.49 1.29 -5.16
CA LYS A 192 -7.76 0.31 -4.11
C LYS A 192 -7.01 -0.98 -4.39
N SER A 193 -6.38 -1.50 -3.33
CA SER A 193 -5.87 -2.86 -3.29
C SER A 193 -6.65 -3.67 -2.27
N VAL A 194 -7.25 -4.77 -2.72
CA VAL A 194 -8.03 -5.67 -1.87
C VAL A 194 -7.29 -7.00 -1.77
N CYS A 195 -6.64 -7.23 -0.63
CA CYS A 195 -5.89 -8.46 -0.35
C CYS A 195 -6.69 -9.33 0.61
N ARG A 196 -7.06 -10.55 0.21
CA ARG A 196 -7.90 -11.45 1.00
C ARG A 196 -7.40 -12.88 0.94
N SER A 197 -7.60 -13.59 2.04
CA SER A 197 -7.57 -15.04 2.05
C SER A 197 -8.78 -15.58 1.31
N CYS A 198 -8.62 -16.67 0.58
CA CYS A 198 -9.68 -17.36 -0.14
C CYS A 198 -9.51 -18.88 0.01
N GLU A 199 -10.57 -19.64 -0.31
CA GLU A 199 -10.57 -21.11 -0.25
C GLU A 199 -10.08 -21.64 1.10
N ASN A 200 -10.79 -21.29 2.18
CA ASN A 200 -10.44 -21.68 3.55
C ASN A 200 -9.01 -21.30 3.98
N ASP A 201 -8.56 -20.10 3.62
CA ASP A 201 -7.23 -19.57 3.99
C ASP A 201 -6.04 -20.34 3.41
N THR A 202 -6.24 -21.06 2.30
CA THR A 202 -5.17 -21.76 1.58
C THR A 202 -4.53 -20.93 0.48
N LYS A 203 -5.16 -19.80 0.10
CA LYS A 203 -4.73 -18.94 -1.00
C LYS A 203 -4.91 -17.48 -0.65
N CYS A 204 -4.16 -16.62 -1.32
CA CYS A 204 -4.30 -15.16 -1.20
C CYS A 204 -4.70 -14.56 -2.55
N ARG A 205 -5.79 -13.77 -2.59
CA ARG A 205 -6.22 -13.03 -3.76
C ARG A 205 -6.00 -11.53 -3.57
N VAL A 206 -5.43 -10.89 -4.57
CA VAL A 206 -5.25 -9.44 -4.66
C VAL A 206 -6.03 -8.90 -5.85
N ASP A 207 -7.01 -8.06 -5.57
CA ASP A 207 -7.79 -7.35 -6.58
C ASP A 207 -7.42 -5.86 -6.57
N MET A 208 -7.15 -5.30 -7.75
CA MET A 208 -6.79 -3.90 -7.93
C MET A 208 -7.92 -3.14 -8.62
N TYR A 209 -8.36 -2.03 -8.02
CA TYR A 209 -9.41 -1.19 -8.58
C TYR A 209 -8.94 0.24 -8.84
N LEU A 210 -9.44 0.80 -9.94
CA LEU A 210 -9.21 2.18 -10.36
C LEU A 210 -10.49 3.00 -10.28
N ASP A 211 -10.37 4.21 -9.75
CA ASP A 211 -11.34 5.28 -9.92
C ASP A 211 -10.69 6.46 -10.66
N THR A 212 -11.33 6.96 -11.70
CA THR A 212 -10.89 8.17 -12.43
C THR A 212 -11.83 9.36 -12.21
N THR A 213 -12.79 9.26 -11.28
CA THR A 213 -13.76 10.34 -11.00
C THR A 213 -13.35 11.21 -9.82
N ASN A 214 -12.16 10.99 -9.25
CA ASN A 214 -11.66 11.70 -8.07
C ASN A 214 -12.64 11.60 -6.88
N GLY A 215 -13.23 10.42 -6.68
CA GLY A 215 -14.12 10.14 -5.55
C GLY A 215 -15.54 10.70 -5.68
N MET A 216 -15.93 11.20 -6.85
CA MET A 216 -17.28 11.70 -7.08
C MET A 216 -18.32 10.63 -6.75
N ASN A 217 -19.27 10.95 -5.85
CA ASN A 217 -20.28 10.03 -5.33
C ASN A 217 -19.72 8.71 -4.76
N GLY A 218 -18.54 8.76 -4.15
CA GLY A 218 -17.84 7.60 -3.60
C GLY A 218 -16.85 6.93 -4.57
N GLY A 219 -16.72 7.45 -5.79
CA GLY A 219 -15.85 6.93 -6.82
C GLY A 219 -16.52 5.85 -7.68
N ARG A 220 -16.11 5.77 -8.94
CA ARG A 220 -16.50 4.71 -9.89
C ARG A 220 -15.37 3.69 -9.99
N TRP A 221 -15.38 2.74 -9.08
CA TRP A 221 -14.37 1.68 -8.99
C TRP A 221 -14.55 0.63 -10.09
N ILE A 222 -13.51 0.45 -10.90
CA ILE A 222 -13.42 -0.56 -11.95
C ILE A 222 -12.33 -1.55 -11.56
N LEU A 223 -12.63 -2.85 -11.58
CA LEU A 223 -11.61 -3.90 -11.38
C LEU A 223 -10.67 -3.91 -12.59
N CYS A 224 -9.38 -3.69 -12.33
CA CYS A 224 -8.35 -3.58 -13.36
C CYS A 224 -7.53 -4.85 -13.50
N HIS A 225 -7.16 -5.45 -12.36
CA HIS A 225 -6.39 -6.68 -12.33
C HIS A 225 -6.79 -7.51 -11.11
N SER A 226 -6.63 -8.81 -11.23
CA SER A 226 -6.85 -9.76 -10.16
C SER A 226 -5.82 -10.87 -10.26
N PHE A 227 -5.22 -11.21 -9.13
CA PHE A 227 -4.21 -12.24 -9.04
C PHE A 227 -4.48 -13.12 -7.82
N THR A 228 -4.28 -14.44 -7.96
CA THR A 228 -4.37 -15.40 -6.87
C THR A 228 -3.03 -16.09 -6.71
N ASP A 229 -2.47 -15.95 -5.51
CA ASP A 229 -1.31 -16.66 -5.01
C ASP A 229 -1.78 -17.98 -4.38
N TYR A 230 -1.28 -19.10 -4.92
CA TYR A 230 -1.63 -20.45 -4.51
C TYR A 230 -0.69 -21.00 -3.43
N ASP A 231 0.02 -20.11 -2.73
CA ASP A 231 1.00 -20.41 -1.67
C ASP A 231 2.29 -21.09 -2.16
N ASP A 232 2.49 -21.13 -3.47
CA ASP A 232 3.69 -21.65 -4.15
C ASP A 232 4.41 -20.59 -5.00
N TRP A 233 3.87 -19.37 -5.05
CA TRP A 233 4.36 -18.33 -5.94
C TRP A 233 5.60 -17.63 -5.37
N SER A 234 6.79 -18.19 -5.55
CA SER A 234 8.04 -17.62 -5.03
C SER A 234 9.02 -17.18 -6.11
N SER A 235 9.88 -16.20 -5.82
CA SER A 235 11.07 -15.95 -6.65
C SER A 235 11.94 -17.22 -6.71
N ASP A 236 12.64 -17.43 -7.82
CA ASP A 236 13.54 -18.57 -8.01
C ASP A 236 14.88 -18.39 -7.26
N TYR A 237 15.01 -17.32 -6.46
CA TYR A 237 16.22 -17.02 -5.73
C TYR A 237 16.42 -18.05 -4.60
N PRO A 238 17.59 -18.71 -4.51
CA PRO A 238 17.89 -19.61 -3.40
C PRO A 238 17.96 -18.80 -2.11
N THR A 239 16.92 -18.88 -1.28
CA THR A 239 16.82 -18.06 -0.08
C THR A 239 17.51 -18.74 1.10
N CYS A 240 18.06 -17.95 2.03
CA CYS A 240 18.38 -18.39 3.39
C CYS A 240 17.11 -18.67 4.23
N CYS A 241 15.93 -18.68 3.62
CA CYS A 241 14.61 -18.64 4.24
C CYS A 241 13.73 -19.78 3.70
N GLU A 242 14.25 -21.02 3.59
CA GLU A 242 13.52 -22.13 2.96
C GLU A 242 12.18 -22.47 3.63
N ALA A 243 12.07 -22.26 4.95
CA ALA A 243 10.83 -22.48 5.71
C ALA A 243 9.65 -21.58 5.28
N HIS A 244 9.88 -20.69 4.31
CA HIS A 244 9.14 -19.47 4.14
C HIS A 244 8.98 -19.04 2.68
N ARG A 245 9.33 -19.91 1.71
CA ARG A 245 9.32 -19.65 0.26
C ARG A 245 7.96 -19.11 -0.23
N GLY A 246 7.76 -17.81 -0.09
CA GLY A 246 6.56 -17.14 -0.54
C GLY A 246 5.30 -17.30 0.31
N ASN A 247 5.29 -17.91 1.50
CA ASN A 247 4.00 -17.92 2.23
C ASN A 247 3.61 -16.49 2.67
N VAL A 248 2.46 -16.01 2.19
CA VAL A 248 1.83 -14.71 2.52
C VAL A 248 0.44 -14.91 3.15
N LEU A 249 0.19 -16.11 3.65
CA LEU A 249 -1.01 -16.45 4.40
C LEU A 249 -0.87 -15.95 5.84
N GLY A 250 -2.01 -15.81 6.53
CA GLY A 250 -2.03 -15.28 7.90
C GLY A 250 -1.91 -13.75 8.00
N ARG A 251 -1.82 -13.27 9.24
CA ARG A 251 -1.73 -11.83 9.56
C ARG A 251 -0.27 -11.37 9.55
N ASN A 252 -0.05 -10.09 9.23
CA ASN A 252 1.25 -9.45 9.37
C ASN A 252 1.13 -7.96 9.73
N TYR A 253 2.18 -7.30 10.21
CA TYR A 253 2.04 -6.04 10.95
C TYR A 253 1.74 -4.81 10.09
N THR A 254 2.09 -4.84 8.81
CA THR A 254 2.15 -3.62 8.00
C THR A 254 1.31 -3.74 6.74
N THR A 255 0.62 -2.63 6.42
CA THR A 255 0.28 -2.23 5.06
C THR A 255 1.03 -0.93 4.75
N TYR A 256 1.68 -0.79 3.60
CA TYR A 256 2.44 0.42 3.28
C TYR A 256 2.30 0.87 1.83
N LEU A 257 2.48 2.18 1.60
CA LEU A 257 2.66 2.76 0.28
C LEU A 257 4.14 2.90 -0.03
N ARG A 258 4.53 2.61 -1.27
CA ARG A 258 5.89 2.84 -1.77
C ARG A 258 5.86 3.48 -3.15
N THR A 259 6.84 4.34 -3.38
CA THR A 259 7.22 4.86 -4.68
C THR A 259 8.74 5.05 -4.71
N ASP A 260 9.33 5.20 -5.89
CA ASP A 260 10.78 5.26 -6.07
C ASP A 260 11.13 6.36 -7.08
N GLY A 261 12.19 7.14 -6.81
CA GLY A 261 12.72 8.17 -7.70
C GLY A 261 11.79 9.34 -7.98
N ILE A 262 10.85 9.63 -7.08
CA ILE A 262 9.77 10.59 -7.30
C ILE A 262 10.20 12.04 -6.95
N LEU A 263 9.81 13.02 -7.78
CA LEU A 263 10.05 14.44 -7.48
C LEU A 263 8.86 15.13 -6.81
N ASP A 264 7.63 14.81 -7.22
CA ASP A 264 6.40 15.25 -6.53
C ASP A 264 5.26 14.26 -6.79
N GLN A 265 4.84 13.56 -5.73
CA GLN A 265 3.62 12.76 -5.70
C GLN A 265 2.80 13.10 -4.47
N ARG A 266 1.50 13.23 -4.67
CA ARG A 266 0.56 13.64 -3.64
C ARG A 266 -0.43 12.53 -3.37
N TYR A 267 -0.76 12.37 -2.10
CA TYR A 267 -1.72 11.40 -1.62
C TYR A 267 -2.82 12.10 -0.83
N LYS A 268 -4.04 11.57 -0.89
CA LYS A 268 -5.13 11.93 0.02
C LYS A 268 -6.03 10.73 0.26
N TRP A 269 -6.86 10.83 1.31
CA TRP A 269 -7.87 9.84 1.65
C TRP A 269 -7.29 8.42 1.77
N PHE A 270 -6.16 8.31 2.47
CA PHE A 270 -5.49 7.04 2.68
C PHE A 270 -6.17 6.29 3.83
N SER A 271 -6.63 5.07 3.59
CA SER A 271 -7.24 4.21 4.59
C SER A 271 -6.86 2.74 4.41
N VAL A 272 -6.89 2.01 5.53
CA VAL A 272 -6.73 0.55 5.57
C VAL A 272 -7.85 0.01 6.45
N ARG A 273 -8.64 -0.92 5.92
CA ARG A 273 -9.76 -1.54 6.66
C ARG A 273 -9.62 -3.05 6.65
N GLU A 274 -9.84 -3.70 7.79
CA GLU A 274 -10.01 -5.16 7.82
C GLU A 274 -11.38 -5.54 7.27
N ILE A 275 -11.40 -6.50 6.36
CA ILE A 275 -12.59 -6.99 5.66
C ILE A 275 -12.68 -8.51 5.78
N ASP A 276 -13.85 -9.07 5.47
CA ASP A 276 -14.00 -10.53 5.51
C ASP A 276 -13.22 -11.25 4.40
N PRO A 277 -12.75 -12.49 4.65
CA PRO A 277 -12.13 -13.31 3.62
C PRO A 277 -13.13 -13.61 2.50
N LEU A 278 -12.60 -14.11 1.38
CA LEU A 278 -13.43 -14.76 0.38
C LEU A 278 -13.80 -16.17 0.86
N PRO A 279 -14.97 -16.69 0.45
CA PRO A 279 -15.31 -18.10 0.64
C PRO A 279 -14.21 -19.06 0.16
#